data_AF-A0A926NAI6-F1
#
_entry.id   AF-A0A926NAI6-F1
#
_cell.length_a   1.000
_cell.length_b   1.000
_cell.length_c   1.000
_cell.angle_alpha   90.00
_cell.angle_beta   90.00
_cell.angle_gamma   90.00
#
_symmetry.space_group_name_H-M   'P 1'
#
loop_
_entity.id
_entity.type
_entity.pdbx_description
1 polymer ?
#
loop_
_entity_poly.entity_id
_entity_poly.type
_entity_poly.pdbx_seq_one_letter_code
_entity_poly.pdbx_strand_id
1 'polypeptide(L)'
;MSKVKQTPYHTLAVVGLSKNAGKTTVLNGLIQQYARVASLGILSIGVDGEAVDAWSARPKPAIQVPAGTFVATTGVHYEQRPGNWEILKNTRVSSSLGSVFIARALCTTKVKLDGVQRKESIRQVIQMMKSLGAHRILIDGAYDRMAAACTTVADGMIVVIGASLARSLQTVLKKWQEWSHLFQLPRYEDKWATRFQTPENQQSLWIVQNNQAVSLPFSSVLQVSASEESVLLNSSTLFLPGALTNQTLRLFIRQKAGITIVVRDATHLFITLESLRQFYQIGGKLMVLARIPILGIAINPTSPDGYGFDAREMKHKVKAISGSIPVWDWVHDIEQEVDSDSCS
;
A
#
# COMPACT_ATOMS: atom_id res chain seq x y z
N MET A 1 15.38 -3.46 13.91
CA MET A 1 14.34 -2.53 13.39
C MET A 1 13.85 -1.46 14.39
N SER A 2 14.73 -0.87 15.22
CA SER A 2 14.34 0.09 16.28
C SER A 2 13.65 1.36 15.79
N LYS A 3 14.07 1.90 14.63
CA LYS A 3 13.49 3.13 14.05
C LYS A 3 12.03 3.01 13.63
N VAL A 4 11.56 1.83 13.17
CA VAL A 4 10.14 1.65 12.78
C VAL A 4 9.25 1.54 14.01
N LYS A 5 9.73 0.85 15.05
CA LYS A 5 9.01 0.65 16.33
C LYS A 5 8.65 1.97 17.03
N GLN A 6 9.52 2.97 16.89
CA GLN A 6 9.37 4.29 17.51
C GLN A 6 8.60 5.30 16.64
N THR A 7 8.13 4.91 15.46
CA THR A 7 7.39 5.84 14.60
C THR A 7 6.04 6.22 15.22
N PRO A 8 5.54 7.45 14.99
CA PRO A 8 4.24 7.88 15.52
C PRO A 8 3.05 7.24 14.78
N TYR A 9 3.30 6.45 13.73
CA TYR A 9 2.27 5.91 12.85
C TYR A 9 1.46 4.80 13.52
N HIS A 10 0.13 4.91 13.49
CA HIS A 10 -0.78 3.96 14.13
C HIS A 10 -1.12 2.80 13.21
N THR A 11 -1.36 3.08 11.93
CA THR A 11 -1.74 2.06 10.95
C THR A 11 -0.66 1.90 9.89
N LEU A 12 -0.09 0.71 9.79
CA LEU A 12 1.00 0.38 8.87
C LEU A 12 0.55 -0.67 7.85
N ALA A 13 0.81 -0.41 6.56
CA ALA A 13 0.58 -1.39 5.51
C ALA A 13 1.85 -2.14 5.14
N VAL A 14 1.75 -3.47 4.99
CA VAL A 14 2.79 -4.31 4.39
C VAL A 14 2.42 -4.54 2.93
N VAL A 15 3.24 -4.02 2.02
CA VAL A 15 2.95 -4.00 0.57
C VAL A 15 4.04 -4.76 -0.16
N GLY A 16 3.66 -5.64 -1.08
CA GLY A 16 4.61 -6.45 -1.85
C GLY A 16 4.53 -6.12 -3.33
N LEU A 17 5.68 -5.93 -3.97
CA LEU A 17 5.75 -5.57 -5.40
C LEU A 17 5.45 -6.74 -6.35
N SER A 18 5.42 -7.97 -5.83
CA SER A 18 5.15 -9.21 -6.58
C SER A 18 4.23 -10.15 -5.79
N LYS A 19 3.58 -11.09 -6.49
CA LYS A 19 2.94 -12.24 -5.82
C LYS A 19 4.04 -13.01 -5.10
N ASN A 20 3.72 -13.52 -3.92
CA ASN A 20 4.67 -14.28 -3.11
C ASN A 20 5.98 -13.53 -2.78
N ALA A 21 5.95 -12.19 -2.72
CA ALA A 21 7.12 -11.39 -2.35
C ALA A 21 7.66 -11.69 -0.94
N GLY A 22 6.93 -12.43 -0.10
CA GLY A 22 7.27 -12.66 1.31
C GLY A 22 6.51 -11.75 2.29
N LYS A 23 5.44 -11.06 1.84
CA LYS A 23 4.61 -10.17 2.67
C LYS A 23 4.20 -10.81 4.00
N THR A 24 3.66 -12.03 3.97
CA THR A 24 3.16 -12.69 5.18
C THR A 24 4.29 -13.08 6.13
N THR A 25 5.48 -13.41 5.62
CA THR A 25 6.69 -13.62 6.43
C THR A 25 7.09 -12.33 7.14
N VAL A 26 7.12 -11.22 6.40
CA VAL A 26 7.40 -9.89 6.93
C VAL A 26 6.38 -9.51 8.01
N LEU A 27 5.09 -9.68 7.70
CA LEU A 27 3.99 -9.43 8.61
C LEU A 27 4.11 -10.26 9.91
N ASN A 28 4.42 -11.56 9.82
CA ASN A 28 4.59 -12.40 11.00
C ASN A 28 5.71 -11.90 11.91
N GLY A 29 6.86 -11.52 11.36
CA GLY A 29 7.92 -10.91 12.16
C GLY A 29 7.47 -9.61 12.82
N LEU A 30 6.73 -8.75 12.10
CA LEU A 30 6.22 -7.49 12.63
C LEU A 30 5.23 -7.74 13.77
N ILE A 31 4.36 -8.73 13.64
CA ILE A 31 3.40 -9.12 14.67
C ILE A 31 4.14 -9.50 15.97
N GLN A 32 5.15 -10.37 15.88
CA GLN A 32 5.92 -10.79 17.05
C GLN A 32 6.63 -9.63 17.73
N GLN A 33 7.14 -8.67 16.94
CA GLN A 33 7.83 -7.51 17.47
C GLN A 33 6.90 -6.47 18.10
N TYR A 34 5.75 -6.17 17.46
CA TYR A 34 4.84 -5.13 17.93
C TYR A 34 3.96 -5.58 19.09
N ALA A 35 3.58 -6.86 19.13
CA ALA A 35 2.77 -7.38 20.23
C ALA A 35 3.47 -7.26 21.61
N ARG A 36 4.82 -7.15 21.64
CA ARG A 36 5.60 -6.94 22.86
C ARG A 36 5.54 -5.50 23.40
N VAL A 37 5.17 -4.52 22.57
CA VAL A 37 5.32 -3.09 22.89
C VAL A 37 4.03 -2.28 22.72
N ALA A 38 2.99 -2.86 22.11
CA ALA A 38 1.71 -2.21 21.89
C ALA A 38 0.57 -3.21 21.76
N SER A 39 -0.64 -2.78 22.11
CA SER A 39 -1.85 -3.52 21.73
C SER A 39 -2.02 -3.48 20.21
N LEU A 40 -2.08 -4.67 19.60
CA LEU A 40 -1.98 -4.86 18.16
C LEU A 40 -3.33 -5.20 17.53
N GLY A 41 -3.63 -4.60 16.39
CA GLY A 41 -4.69 -4.97 15.48
C GLY A 41 -4.12 -5.50 14.16
N ILE A 42 -4.74 -6.53 13.60
CA ILE A 42 -4.36 -7.10 12.30
C ILE A 42 -5.58 -7.24 11.41
N LEU A 43 -5.46 -6.82 10.15
CA LEU A 43 -6.45 -7.09 9.10
C LEU A 43 -5.77 -7.31 7.76
N SER A 44 -6.48 -7.88 6.79
CA SER A 44 -6.01 -8.02 5.41
C SER A 44 -6.89 -7.22 4.44
N ILE A 45 -6.27 -6.76 3.36
CA ILE A 45 -6.94 -6.16 2.20
C ILE A 45 -6.80 -7.13 1.04
N GLY A 46 -7.88 -7.41 0.32
CA GLY A 46 -7.86 -8.28 -0.85
C GLY A 46 -9.23 -8.69 -1.34
N VAL A 47 -9.33 -9.03 -2.63
CA VAL A 47 -10.53 -9.63 -3.27
C VAL A 47 -10.53 -11.15 -3.12
N ASP A 48 -9.35 -11.72 -2.87
CA ASP A 48 -9.10 -13.16 -2.95
C ASP A 48 -9.42 -13.80 -1.60
N GLY A 49 -10.70 -13.89 -1.29
CA GLY A 49 -11.26 -14.72 -0.23
C GLY A 49 -11.41 -16.16 -0.70
N GLU A 50 -10.33 -16.75 -1.19
CA GLU A 50 -10.28 -18.18 -1.49
C GLU A 50 -9.28 -18.85 -0.55
N ALA A 51 -9.63 -20.05 -0.06
CA ALA A 51 -8.77 -20.85 0.82
C ALA A 51 -7.43 -21.24 0.15
N VAL A 52 -7.37 -21.07 -1.18
CA VAL A 52 -6.27 -21.30 -2.09
C VAL A 52 -6.09 -20.01 -2.89
N ASP A 53 -4.85 -19.54 -3.09
CA ASP A 53 -4.61 -18.48 -4.07
C ASP A 53 -5.01 -19.00 -5.45
N ALA A 54 -6.11 -18.47 -6.01
CA ALA A 54 -6.70 -18.85 -7.30
C ALA A 54 -5.68 -18.91 -8.45
N TRP A 55 -4.53 -18.27 -8.29
CA TRP A 55 -3.48 -18.17 -9.29
C TRP A 55 -2.24 -19.02 -8.99
N SER A 56 -1.91 -19.28 -7.72
CA SER A 56 -0.70 -20.03 -7.36
C SER A 56 -0.97 -21.46 -6.90
N ALA A 57 -2.24 -21.84 -6.67
CA ALA A 57 -2.66 -23.13 -6.13
C ALA A 57 -2.01 -23.48 -4.77
N ARG A 58 -1.41 -22.51 -4.08
CA ARG A 58 -0.77 -22.68 -2.77
C ARG A 58 -1.68 -22.12 -1.67
N PRO A 59 -1.79 -22.79 -0.51
CA PRO A 59 -2.60 -22.30 0.60
C PRO A 59 -2.00 -20.99 1.15
N LYS A 60 -2.85 -19.97 1.34
CA LYS A 60 -2.41 -18.72 2.01
C LYS A 60 -1.88 -19.08 3.41
N PRO A 61 -0.65 -18.70 3.76
CA PRO A 61 -0.06 -19.09 5.03
C PRO A 61 -0.82 -18.45 6.19
N ALA A 62 -1.05 -19.21 7.25
CA ALA A 62 -1.61 -18.67 8.49
C ALA A 62 -0.58 -17.74 9.15
N ILE A 63 -1.08 -16.68 9.78
CA ILE A 63 -0.27 -15.79 10.61
C ILE A 63 -0.24 -16.30 12.06
N GLN A 64 0.84 -16.02 12.77
CA GLN A 64 0.98 -16.34 14.19
C GLN A 64 0.59 -15.12 15.02
N VAL A 65 -0.42 -15.28 15.86
CA VAL A 65 -1.09 -14.20 16.59
C VAL A 65 -0.85 -14.39 18.09
N PRO A 66 -0.08 -13.50 18.75
CA PRO A 66 0.07 -13.50 20.20
C PRO A 66 -1.23 -13.19 20.93
N ALA A 67 -1.36 -13.68 22.17
CA ALA A 67 -2.49 -13.38 23.05
C ALA A 67 -2.71 -11.86 23.19
N GLY A 68 -3.97 -11.45 23.32
CA GLY A 68 -4.38 -10.04 23.42
C GLY A 68 -4.46 -9.29 22.08
N THR A 69 -3.97 -9.86 20.99
CA THR A 69 -4.02 -9.23 19.65
C THR A 69 -5.44 -9.25 19.10
N PHE A 70 -5.89 -8.13 18.55
CA PHE A 70 -7.13 -8.03 17.80
C PHE A 70 -6.91 -8.44 16.34
N VAL A 71 -7.79 -9.29 15.81
CA VAL A 71 -7.76 -9.70 14.41
C VAL A 71 -9.13 -9.43 13.80
N ALA A 72 -9.16 -8.83 12.61
CA ALA A 72 -10.36 -8.73 11.79
C ALA A 72 -10.29 -9.74 10.64
N THR A 73 -11.17 -10.74 10.66
CA THR A 73 -11.29 -11.77 9.61
C THR A 73 -12.69 -12.42 9.67
N THR A 74 -12.98 -13.36 8.78
CA THR A 74 -14.28 -14.06 8.74
C THR A 74 -14.42 -15.13 9.83
N GLY A 75 -15.67 -15.41 10.22
CA GLY A 75 -16.03 -16.39 11.25
C GLY A 75 -15.39 -17.77 11.04
N VAL A 76 -15.39 -18.24 9.78
CA VAL A 76 -14.84 -19.53 9.36
C VAL A 76 -13.37 -19.73 9.73
N HIS A 77 -12.60 -18.65 9.90
CA HIS A 77 -11.19 -18.72 10.30
C HIS A 77 -11.01 -18.82 11.82
N TYR A 78 -11.93 -18.29 12.62
CA TYR A 78 -11.91 -18.47 14.07
C TYR A 78 -12.35 -19.89 14.46
N GLU A 79 -13.31 -20.47 13.74
CA GLU A 79 -13.81 -21.83 13.95
C GLU A 79 -12.76 -22.93 13.75
N GLN A 80 -11.67 -22.63 13.02
CA GLN A 80 -10.53 -23.56 12.88
C GLN A 80 -9.76 -23.76 14.21
N ARG A 81 -9.96 -22.86 15.19
CA ARG A 81 -9.33 -22.87 16.51
C ARG A 81 -10.35 -22.41 17.57
N PRO A 82 -11.42 -23.19 17.81
CA PRO A 82 -12.48 -22.79 18.74
C PRO A 82 -11.91 -22.65 20.16
N GLY A 83 -12.41 -21.69 20.93
CA GLY A 83 -11.93 -21.40 22.28
C GLY A 83 -10.66 -20.54 22.36
N ASN A 84 -9.94 -20.32 21.25
CA ASN A 84 -8.77 -19.42 21.23
C ASN A 84 -9.13 -17.95 21.03
N TRP A 85 -10.41 -17.64 20.83
CA TRP A 85 -10.89 -16.33 20.40
C TRP A 85 -12.07 -15.86 21.23
N GLU A 86 -12.07 -14.58 21.53
CA GLU A 86 -13.22 -13.85 22.05
C GLU A 86 -13.74 -12.93 20.95
N ILE A 87 -14.95 -13.17 20.45
CA ILE A 87 -15.57 -12.32 19.42
C ILE A 87 -16.07 -11.04 20.09
N LEU A 88 -15.49 -9.90 19.72
CA LEU A 88 -15.80 -8.60 20.32
C LEU A 88 -16.82 -7.80 19.51
N LYS A 89 -16.80 -7.95 18.17
CA LYS A 89 -17.65 -7.12 17.29
C LYS A 89 -17.97 -7.80 15.97
N ASN A 90 -19.24 -7.73 15.57
CA ASN A 90 -19.63 -7.90 14.17
C ASN A 90 -19.46 -6.55 13.46
N THR A 91 -18.62 -6.52 12.41
CA THR A 91 -18.29 -5.27 11.72
C THR A 91 -19.36 -4.81 10.74
N ARG A 92 -20.33 -5.69 10.41
CA ARG A 92 -21.29 -5.53 9.30
C ARG A 92 -20.63 -5.35 7.93
N VAL A 93 -19.33 -5.62 7.83
CA VAL A 93 -18.58 -5.68 6.58
C VAL A 93 -18.54 -7.13 6.14
N SER A 94 -18.70 -7.36 4.84
CA SER A 94 -18.52 -8.67 4.23
C SER A 94 -17.24 -8.69 3.38
N SER A 95 -16.57 -9.83 3.39
CA SER A 95 -15.55 -10.24 2.43
C SER A 95 -16.13 -11.30 1.49
N SER A 96 -15.28 -11.92 0.67
CA SER A 96 -15.69 -13.01 -0.24
C SER A 96 -16.16 -14.26 0.52
N LEU A 97 -15.62 -14.52 1.72
CA LEU A 97 -15.99 -15.69 2.54
C LEU A 97 -17.06 -15.40 3.59
N GLY A 98 -17.65 -14.20 3.59
CA GLY A 98 -18.78 -13.87 4.45
C GLY A 98 -18.52 -12.70 5.41
N SER A 99 -19.20 -12.71 6.56
CA SER A 99 -19.15 -11.59 7.51
C SER A 99 -17.81 -11.51 8.23
N VAL A 100 -17.25 -10.31 8.30
CA VAL A 100 -16.01 -9.99 9.01
C VAL A 100 -16.35 -9.64 10.46
N PHE A 101 -15.65 -10.27 11.39
CA PHE A 101 -15.73 -9.99 12.82
C PHE A 101 -14.39 -9.48 13.32
N ILE A 102 -14.40 -8.77 14.45
CA ILE A 102 -13.19 -8.46 15.21
C ILE A 102 -13.19 -9.36 16.45
N ALA A 103 -12.13 -10.13 16.59
CA ALA A 103 -11.91 -11.01 17.73
C ALA A 103 -10.58 -10.71 18.41
N ARG A 104 -10.50 -10.96 19.71
CA ARG A 104 -9.25 -10.93 20.49
C ARG A 104 -8.75 -12.35 20.69
N ALA A 105 -7.46 -12.57 20.44
CA ALA A 105 -6.82 -13.85 20.74
C ALA A 105 -6.69 -14.03 22.27
N LEU A 106 -7.21 -15.13 22.81
CA LEU A 106 -7.12 -15.47 24.24
C LEU A 106 -5.77 -16.12 24.59
N CYS A 107 -5.16 -16.78 23.62
CA CYS A 107 -3.83 -17.41 23.71
C CYS A 107 -3.08 -17.22 22.39
N THR A 108 -1.78 -17.52 22.38
CA THR A 108 -1.01 -17.52 21.13
C THR A 108 -1.56 -18.59 20.18
N THR A 109 -2.01 -18.16 18.99
CA THR A 109 -2.74 -19.01 18.05
C THR A 109 -2.34 -18.70 16.61
N LYS A 110 -2.90 -19.45 15.65
CA LYS A 110 -2.73 -19.21 14.21
C LYS A 110 -4.07 -18.95 13.56
N VAL A 111 -4.11 -18.03 12.60
CA VAL A 111 -5.32 -17.69 11.84
C VAL A 111 -5.00 -17.33 10.41
N LYS A 112 -5.93 -17.58 9.50
CA LYS A 112 -5.88 -17.06 8.14
C LYS A 112 -6.65 -15.75 8.07
N LEU A 113 -6.11 -14.79 7.32
CA LEU A 113 -6.75 -13.50 7.12
C LEU A 113 -7.52 -13.50 5.81
N ASP A 114 -8.80 -13.21 5.89
CA ASP A 114 -9.62 -12.88 4.74
C ASP A 114 -9.62 -11.36 4.50
N GLY A 115 -9.59 -11.00 3.22
CA GLY A 115 -9.41 -9.61 2.78
C GLY A 115 -10.70 -8.82 2.79
N VAL A 116 -10.66 -7.61 3.37
CA VAL A 116 -11.73 -6.62 3.14
C VAL A 116 -11.48 -5.93 1.79
N GLN A 117 -12.50 -5.86 0.95
CA GLN A 117 -12.35 -5.41 -0.44
C GLN A 117 -12.47 -3.88 -0.61
N ARG A 118 -13.45 -3.28 0.08
CA ARG A 118 -13.78 -1.87 -0.09
C ARG A 118 -13.00 -1.00 0.87
N LYS A 119 -12.48 0.11 0.35
CA LYS A 119 -11.69 1.10 1.08
C LYS A 119 -12.43 1.65 2.30
N GLU A 120 -13.69 2.01 2.13
CA GLU A 120 -14.56 2.56 3.19
C GLU A 120 -14.76 1.53 4.29
N SER A 121 -14.97 0.26 3.91
CA SER A 121 -15.08 -0.85 4.85
C SER A 121 -13.79 -1.11 5.62
N ILE A 122 -12.63 -1.02 4.97
CA ILE A 122 -11.32 -1.12 5.64
C ILE A 122 -11.19 -0.02 6.69
N ARG A 123 -11.53 1.23 6.35
CA ARG A 123 -11.47 2.36 7.30
C ARG A 123 -12.41 2.16 8.49
N GLN A 124 -13.61 1.66 8.24
CA GLN A 124 -14.59 1.33 9.29
C GLN A 124 -14.04 0.26 10.25
N VAL A 125 -13.45 -0.82 9.72
CA VAL A 125 -12.82 -1.87 10.55
C VAL A 125 -11.66 -1.29 11.37
N ILE A 126 -10.78 -0.49 10.75
CA ILE A 126 -9.66 0.17 11.45
C ILE A 126 -10.17 1.04 12.60
N GLN A 127 -11.22 1.85 12.39
CA GLN A 127 -11.81 2.68 13.43
C GLN A 127 -12.39 1.84 14.57
N MET A 128 -13.05 0.73 14.25
CA MET A 128 -13.56 -0.20 15.27
C MET A 128 -12.41 -0.82 16.08
N MET A 129 -11.32 -1.25 15.45
CA MET A 129 -10.15 -1.79 16.15
C MET A 129 -9.52 -0.74 17.08
N LYS A 130 -9.39 0.52 16.62
CA LYS A 130 -8.93 1.64 17.46
C LYS A 130 -9.84 1.84 18.68
N SER A 131 -11.16 1.80 18.48
CA SER A 131 -12.14 1.93 19.58
C SER A 131 -12.09 0.79 20.60
N LEU A 132 -11.59 -0.39 20.19
CA LEU A 132 -11.39 -1.55 21.06
C LEU A 132 -10.02 -1.52 21.78
N GLY A 133 -9.19 -0.50 21.53
CA GLY A 133 -7.90 -0.32 22.19
C GLY A 133 -6.67 -0.76 21.37
N ALA A 134 -6.83 -1.08 20.09
CA ALA A 134 -5.68 -1.35 19.22
C ALA A 134 -4.88 -0.06 18.99
N HIS A 135 -3.66 0.00 19.52
CA HIS A 135 -2.76 1.15 19.43
C HIS A 135 -1.94 1.15 18.14
N ARG A 136 -1.61 -0.06 17.65
CA ARG A 136 -0.95 -0.30 16.36
C ARG A 136 -1.82 -1.22 15.54
N ILE A 137 -1.94 -0.94 14.25
CA ILE A 137 -2.70 -1.75 13.31
C ILE A 137 -1.80 -2.11 12.13
N LEU A 138 -1.63 -3.41 11.88
CA LEU A 138 -0.91 -3.94 10.73
C LEU A 138 -1.91 -4.40 9.67
N ILE A 139 -1.70 -3.92 8.45
CA ILE A 139 -2.50 -4.30 7.29
C ILE A 139 -1.68 -5.23 6.40
N ASP A 140 -2.13 -6.46 6.23
CA ASP A 140 -1.65 -7.35 5.18
C ASP A 140 -2.21 -6.89 3.83
N GLY A 141 -1.43 -6.10 3.11
CA GLY A 141 -1.82 -5.54 1.82
C GLY A 141 -1.90 -6.61 0.72
N ALA A 142 -2.90 -6.50 -0.15
CA ALA A 142 -3.00 -7.32 -1.36
C ALA A 142 -1.78 -7.16 -2.29
N TYR A 143 -1.59 -8.15 -3.16
CA TYR A 143 -0.66 -8.07 -4.29
C TYR A 143 -1.03 -6.94 -5.27
N ASP A 144 -0.03 -6.24 -5.83
CA ASP A 144 -0.09 -5.23 -6.91
C ASP A 144 -1.07 -4.06 -6.72
N ARG A 145 -1.77 -4.02 -5.58
CA ARG A 145 -2.81 -3.05 -5.31
C ARG A 145 -2.25 -2.03 -4.34
N MET A 146 -1.86 -0.89 -4.91
CA MET A 146 -1.53 0.33 -4.17
C MET A 146 -2.65 0.79 -3.22
N ALA A 147 -3.87 0.22 -3.32
CA ALA A 147 -4.99 0.48 -2.42
C ALA A 147 -4.65 0.31 -0.92
N ALA A 148 -3.82 -0.67 -0.55
CA ALA A 148 -3.37 -0.85 0.83
C ALA A 148 -2.41 0.27 1.29
N ALA A 149 -1.71 0.89 0.35
CA ALA A 149 -0.86 2.06 0.55
C ALA A 149 -1.61 3.38 0.40
N CYS A 150 -2.94 3.37 0.33
CA CYS A 150 -3.68 4.62 0.22
C CYS A 150 -3.55 5.40 1.53
N THR A 151 -3.23 6.68 1.41
CA THR A 151 -3.01 7.65 2.53
C THR A 151 -4.19 7.80 3.48
N THR A 152 -5.33 7.27 3.09
CA THR A 152 -6.56 7.26 3.89
C THR A 152 -6.72 6.00 4.73
N VAL A 153 -6.04 4.93 4.37
CA VAL A 153 -6.12 3.63 5.01
C VAL A 153 -4.93 3.41 5.94
N ALA A 154 -3.73 3.80 5.52
CA ALA A 154 -2.50 3.62 6.28
C ALA A 154 -1.73 4.94 6.43
N ASP A 155 -1.06 5.08 7.58
CA ASP A 155 -0.23 6.24 7.91
C ASP A 155 1.21 6.08 7.40
N GLY A 156 1.63 4.85 7.14
CA GLY A 156 2.94 4.51 6.60
C GLY A 156 2.94 3.09 6.04
N MET A 157 4.02 2.74 5.32
CA MET A 157 4.13 1.41 4.74
C MET A 157 5.52 0.80 4.90
N ILE A 158 5.54 -0.53 4.83
CA ILE A 158 6.74 -1.35 4.67
C ILE A 158 6.62 -2.05 3.32
N VAL A 159 7.61 -1.85 2.45
CA VAL A 159 7.63 -2.43 1.10
C VAL A 159 8.41 -3.74 1.12
N VAL A 160 7.87 -4.78 0.50
CA VAL A 160 8.49 -6.10 0.39
C VAL A 160 8.88 -6.36 -1.06
N ILE A 161 10.17 -6.51 -1.30
CA ILE A 161 10.77 -6.77 -2.61
C ILE A 161 11.28 -8.20 -2.62
N GLY A 162 10.54 -9.10 -3.28
CA GLY A 162 10.91 -10.51 -3.39
C GLY A 162 11.57 -10.85 -4.72
N ALA A 163 12.36 -11.93 -4.72
CA ALA A 163 12.93 -12.51 -5.94
C ALA A 163 11.85 -12.95 -6.95
N SER A 164 10.63 -13.23 -6.47
CA SER A 164 9.48 -13.51 -7.33
C SER A 164 9.06 -12.35 -8.26
N LEU A 165 9.62 -11.14 -8.09
CA LEU A 165 9.30 -9.98 -8.91
C LEU A 165 9.83 -10.07 -10.36
N ALA A 166 10.98 -10.72 -10.55
CA ALA A 166 11.57 -10.99 -11.85
C ALA A 166 12.69 -12.03 -11.74
N ARG A 167 13.01 -12.73 -12.84
CA ARG A 167 14.08 -13.74 -12.90
C ARG A 167 15.49 -13.15 -12.80
N SER A 168 15.68 -11.86 -13.05
CA SER A 168 16.98 -11.19 -12.95
C SER A 168 16.95 -10.05 -11.94
N LEU A 169 18.02 -9.95 -11.13
CA LEU A 169 18.17 -8.90 -10.13
C LEU A 169 18.13 -7.50 -10.77
N GLN A 170 18.70 -7.33 -11.98
CA GLN A 170 18.63 -6.06 -12.70
C GLN A 170 17.19 -5.63 -13.01
N THR A 171 16.31 -6.57 -13.37
CA THR A 171 14.89 -6.26 -13.62
C THR A 171 14.16 -5.92 -12.32
N VAL A 172 14.48 -6.60 -11.21
CA VAL A 172 13.97 -6.24 -9.88
C VAL A 172 14.35 -4.82 -9.50
N LEU A 173 15.61 -4.44 -9.69
CA LEU A 173 16.12 -3.10 -9.39
C LEU A 173 15.48 -2.04 -10.28
N LYS A 174 15.28 -2.32 -11.57
CA LYS A 174 14.57 -1.41 -12.48
C LYS A 174 13.13 -1.16 -12.00
N LYS A 175 12.38 -2.22 -11.69
CA LYS A 175 11.01 -2.11 -11.17
C LYS A 175 10.97 -1.36 -9.84
N TRP A 176 11.94 -1.60 -8.95
CA TRP A 176 12.05 -0.85 -7.70
C TRP A 176 12.33 0.63 -7.94
N GLN A 177 13.23 0.97 -8.86
CA GLN A 177 13.51 2.36 -9.22
C GLN A 177 12.27 3.07 -9.80
N GLU A 178 11.51 2.36 -10.66
CA GLU A 178 10.23 2.85 -11.19
C GLU A 178 9.22 3.15 -10.07
N TRP A 179 9.03 2.18 -9.19
CA TRP A 179 8.05 2.29 -8.12
C TRP A 179 8.46 3.34 -7.08
N SER A 180 9.72 3.32 -6.63
CA SER A 180 10.25 4.27 -5.64
C SER A 180 10.16 5.72 -6.11
N HIS A 181 10.37 5.99 -7.41
CA HIS A 181 10.19 7.32 -7.97
C HIS A 181 8.75 7.82 -7.84
N LEU A 182 7.75 6.99 -8.16
CA LEU A 182 6.33 7.37 -8.08
C LEU A 182 5.88 7.68 -6.65
N PHE A 183 6.41 6.98 -5.64
CA PHE A 183 6.08 7.25 -4.23
C PHE A 183 6.84 8.42 -3.63
N GLN A 184 7.81 8.98 -4.33
CA GLN A 184 8.60 10.14 -3.90
C GLN A 184 8.20 11.45 -4.63
N LEU A 185 7.16 11.41 -5.48
CA LEU A 185 6.67 12.58 -6.21
C LEU A 185 6.39 13.78 -5.30
N PRO A 186 6.66 15.02 -5.75
CA PRO A 186 6.44 16.25 -4.97
C PRO A 186 4.99 16.39 -4.48
N ARG A 187 4.82 16.91 -3.25
CA ARG A 187 3.50 17.26 -2.74
C ARG A 187 3.03 18.56 -3.40
N TYR A 188 1.76 18.62 -3.77
CA TYR A 188 1.14 19.86 -4.23
C TYR A 188 0.81 20.76 -3.04
N GLU A 189 1.45 21.93 -2.96
CA GLU A 189 1.43 22.86 -1.81
C GLU A 189 0.70 24.18 -2.10
N ASP A 190 0.03 24.29 -3.25
CA ASP A 190 -0.73 25.48 -3.62
C ASP A 190 -1.97 25.68 -2.72
N LYS A 191 -2.54 26.90 -2.72
CA LYS A 191 -3.73 27.27 -1.94
C LYS A 191 -4.96 26.41 -2.29
N TRP A 192 -4.98 25.79 -3.47
CA TRP A 192 -6.06 24.89 -3.90
C TRP A 192 -5.97 23.47 -3.34
N ALA A 193 -4.85 23.09 -2.72
CA ALA A 193 -4.62 21.73 -2.24
C ALA A 193 -5.71 21.26 -1.26
N THR A 194 -6.15 22.12 -0.34
CA THR A 194 -7.22 21.81 0.62
C THR A 194 -8.57 21.65 -0.06
N ARG A 195 -8.86 22.47 -1.09
CA ARG A 195 -10.09 22.38 -1.88
C ARG A 195 -10.19 21.04 -2.60
N PHE A 196 -9.11 20.55 -3.20
CA PHE A 196 -9.10 19.24 -3.89
C PHE A 196 -9.15 18.03 -2.94
N GLN A 197 -8.92 18.24 -1.65
CA GLN A 197 -8.93 17.16 -0.65
C GLN A 197 -10.34 16.83 -0.13
N THR A 198 -11.34 17.68 -0.34
CA THR A 198 -12.70 17.42 0.18
C THR A 198 -13.35 16.24 -0.55
N PRO A 199 -14.14 15.39 0.15
CA PRO A 199 -14.77 14.22 -0.47
C PRO A 199 -15.65 14.55 -1.69
N GLU A 200 -16.39 15.67 -1.61
CA GLU A 200 -17.25 16.17 -2.70
C GLU A 200 -16.43 16.51 -3.95
N ASN A 201 -15.30 17.22 -3.77
CA ASN A 201 -14.46 17.66 -4.88
C ASN A 201 -13.59 16.54 -5.46
N GLN A 202 -13.51 15.39 -4.80
CA GLN A 202 -12.83 14.18 -5.29
C GLN A 202 -13.71 13.36 -6.25
N GLN A 203 -14.79 13.92 -6.77
CA GLN A 203 -15.67 13.26 -7.74
C GLN A 203 -15.59 13.87 -9.15
N SER A 204 -14.97 15.04 -9.29
CA SER A 204 -14.85 15.78 -10.56
C SER A 204 -13.42 16.16 -10.88
N LEU A 205 -13.13 16.36 -12.16
CA LEU A 205 -11.92 17.02 -12.62
C LEU A 205 -11.95 18.48 -12.20
N TRP A 206 -10.79 19.01 -11.80
CA TRP A 206 -10.63 20.44 -11.57
C TRP A 206 -9.48 20.98 -12.40
N ILE A 207 -9.65 22.19 -12.91
CA ILE A 207 -8.59 22.95 -13.55
C ILE A 207 -8.30 24.23 -12.77
N VAL A 208 -7.06 24.69 -12.85
CA VAL A 208 -6.67 26.02 -12.38
C VAL A 208 -6.29 26.87 -13.59
N GLN A 209 -7.09 27.90 -13.86
CA GLN A 209 -6.87 28.85 -14.94
C GLN A 209 -7.10 30.26 -14.41
N ASN A 210 -6.29 31.23 -14.84
CA ASN A 210 -6.39 32.63 -14.40
C ASN A 210 -6.47 32.79 -12.87
N ASN A 211 -5.69 31.98 -12.14
CA ASN A 211 -5.67 31.96 -10.67
C ASN A 211 -7.02 31.64 -10.01
N GLN A 212 -7.87 30.87 -10.68
CA GLN A 212 -9.15 30.35 -10.17
C GLN A 212 -9.24 28.84 -10.39
N ALA A 213 -9.72 28.11 -9.38
CA ALA A 213 -10.02 26.70 -9.49
C ALA A 213 -11.47 26.48 -9.93
N VAL A 214 -11.66 25.82 -11.07
CA VAL A 214 -12.96 25.55 -11.67
C VAL A 214 -13.18 24.04 -11.75
N SER A 215 -14.34 23.57 -11.28
CA SER A 215 -14.76 22.18 -11.45
C SER A 215 -15.29 21.99 -12.86
N LEU A 216 -14.92 20.88 -13.48
CA LEU A 216 -15.50 20.45 -14.74
C LEU A 216 -16.66 19.47 -14.47
N PRO A 217 -17.62 19.32 -15.40
CA PRO A 217 -18.72 18.36 -15.28
C PRO A 217 -18.31 16.90 -15.57
N PHE A 218 -17.00 16.62 -15.57
CA PHE A 218 -16.42 15.31 -15.89
C PHE A 218 -15.67 14.76 -14.69
N SER A 219 -15.63 13.44 -14.55
CA SER A 219 -14.84 12.75 -13.52
C SER A 219 -13.56 12.12 -14.08
N SER A 220 -13.43 12.05 -15.40
CA SER A 220 -12.30 11.46 -16.11
C SER A 220 -11.96 12.25 -17.37
N VAL A 221 -10.66 12.37 -17.68
CA VAL A 221 -10.18 12.99 -18.92
C VAL A 221 -10.74 12.26 -20.16
N LEU A 222 -11.03 10.96 -20.03
CA LEU A 222 -11.59 10.17 -21.14
C LEU A 222 -13.03 10.56 -21.50
N GLN A 223 -13.74 11.30 -20.64
CA GLN A 223 -15.09 11.80 -20.93
C GLN A 223 -15.07 13.15 -21.67
N VAL A 224 -13.91 13.80 -21.74
CA VAL A 224 -13.77 15.12 -22.35
C VAL A 224 -13.75 14.96 -23.86
N SER A 225 -14.65 15.67 -24.55
CA SER A 225 -14.70 15.64 -26.02
C SER A 225 -13.52 16.40 -26.65
N ALA A 226 -13.20 16.11 -27.91
CA ALA A 226 -12.12 16.78 -28.63
C ALA A 226 -12.28 18.32 -28.67
N SER A 227 -13.53 18.82 -28.72
CA SER A 227 -13.83 20.26 -28.64
C SER A 227 -13.49 20.87 -27.27
N GLU A 228 -13.57 20.08 -26.20
CA GLU A 228 -13.39 20.54 -24.82
C GLU A 228 -11.96 20.33 -24.30
N GLU A 229 -11.12 19.56 -25.01
CA GLU A 229 -9.71 19.34 -24.66
C GLU A 229 -8.93 20.66 -24.52
N SER A 230 -9.29 21.68 -25.31
CA SER A 230 -8.68 23.02 -25.23
C SER A 230 -8.76 23.63 -23.83
N VAL A 231 -9.82 23.34 -23.07
CA VAL A 231 -10.00 23.81 -21.69
C VAL A 231 -8.94 23.20 -20.77
N LEU A 232 -8.63 21.91 -20.96
CA LEU A 232 -7.58 21.23 -20.21
C LEU A 232 -6.19 21.75 -20.59
N LEU A 233 -5.93 21.87 -21.89
CA LEU A 233 -4.61 22.23 -22.44
C LEU A 233 -4.21 23.67 -22.10
N ASN A 234 -5.18 24.57 -21.95
CA ASN A 234 -4.95 25.98 -21.59
C ASN A 234 -4.89 26.23 -20.08
N SER A 235 -5.03 25.19 -19.25
CA SER A 235 -4.99 25.32 -17.80
C SER A 235 -3.56 25.16 -17.27
N SER A 236 -3.26 25.82 -16.15
CA SER A 236 -1.95 25.72 -15.49
C SER A 236 -1.80 24.45 -14.65
N THR A 237 -2.92 23.96 -14.10
CA THR A 237 -2.99 22.78 -13.25
C THR A 237 -4.26 21.99 -13.57
N LEU A 238 -4.14 20.68 -13.64
CA LEU A 238 -5.24 19.73 -13.75
C LEU A 238 -5.20 18.78 -12.56
N PHE A 239 -6.25 18.81 -11.74
CA PHE A 239 -6.46 17.82 -10.69
C PHE A 239 -7.35 16.67 -11.18
N LEU A 240 -6.86 15.45 -10.97
CA LEU A 240 -7.54 14.21 -11.32
C LEU A 240 -8.03 13.50 -10.04
N PRO A 241 -9.35 13.29 -9.89
CA PRO A 241 -9.91 12.51 -8.78
C PRO A 241 -9.65 11.01 -8.94
N GLY A 242 -9.53 10.56 -10.20
CA GLY A 242 -9.33 9.16 -10.56
C GLY A 242 -7.90 8.81 -10.96
N ALA A 243 -7.76 7.73 -11.71
CA ALA A 243 -6.48 7.22 -12.19
C ALA A 243 -5.85 8.12 -13.27
N LEU A 244 -4.58 8.45 -13.11
CA LEU A 244 -3.74 8.97 -14.19
C LEU A 244 -3.18 7.78 -14.99
N THR A 245 -3.46 7.74 -16.29
CA THR A 245 -3.03 6.65 -17.18
C THR A 245 -2.04 7.14 -18.23
N ASN A 246 -1.28 6.22 -18.85
CA ASN A 246 -0.43 6.56 -20.00
C ASN A 246 -1.23 7.17 -21.17
N GLN A 247 -2.50 6.82 -21.33
CA GLN A 247 -3.36 7.46 -22.33
C GLN A 247 -3.61 8.93 -22.02
N THR A 248 -3.86 9.25 -20.75
CA THR A 248 -4.04 10.63 -20.29
C THR A 248 -2.75 11.44 -20.50
N LEU A 249 -1.58 10.90 -20.13
CA LEU A 249 -0.30 11.59 -20.39
C LEU A 249 -0.05 11.82 -21.88
N ARG A 250 -0.38 10.83 -22.73
CA ARG A 250 -0.18 10.93 -24.18
C ARG A 250 -0.97 12.08 -24.81
N LEU A 251 -2.12 12.47 -24.25
CA LEU A 251 -2.88 13.64 -24.70
C LEU A 251 -2.00 14.91 -24.61
N PHE A 252 -1.45 15.18 -23.43
CA PHE A 252 -0.62 16.36 -23.19
C PHE A 252 0.71 16.29 -23.94
N ILE A 253 1.32 15.11 -24.02
CA ILE A 253 2.57 14.88 -24.78
C ILE A 253 2.40 15.23 -26.25
N ARG A 254 1.31 14.76 -26.89
CA ARG A 254 1.04 15.02 -28.32
C ARG A 254 0.84 16.50 -28.62
N GLN A 255 0.15 17.20 -27.72
CA GLN A 255 -0.12 18.64 -27.86
C GLN A 255 1.02 19.53 -27.34
N LYS A 256 2.12 18.95 -26.85
CA LYS A 256 3.25 19.65 -26.22
C LYS A 256 2.80 20.63 -25.12
N ALA A 257 1.77 20.26 -24.37
CA ALA A 257 1.17 21.09 -23.33
C ALA A 257 1.83 20.81 -21.97
N GLY A 258 2.73 21.70 -21.55
CA GLY A 258 3.36 21.66 -20.23
C GLY A 258 2.39 22.10 -19.14
N ILE A 259 1.80 21.14 -18.43
CA ILE A 259 0.81 21.36 -17.35
C ILE A 259 1.25 20.69 -16.05
N THR A 260 0.80 21.21 -14.91
CA THR A 260 0.89 20.49 -13.63
C THR A 260 -0.29 19.55 -13.46
N ILE A 261 -0.05 18.25 -13.48
CA ILE A 261 -1.06 17.23 -13.12
C ILE A 261 -0.94 16.92 -11.64
N VAL A 262 -2.05 17.01 -10.93
CA VAL A 262 -2.17 16.68 -9.51
C VAL A 262 -3.08 15.47 -9.37
N VAL A 263 -2.59 14.43 -8.72
CA VAL A 263 -3.42 13.28 -8.30
C VAL A 263 -3.52 13.25 -6.78
N ARG A 264 -4.43 12.44 -6.24
CA ARG A 264 -4.57 12.29 -4.79
C ARG A 264 -3.29 11.81 -4.11
N ASP A 265 -2.78 10.67 -4.56
CA ASP A 265 -1.59 10.01 -4.04
C ASP A 265 -1.04 9.05 -5.11
N ALA A 266 0.11 8.42 -4.82
CA ALA A 266 0.76 7.51 -5.76
C ALA A 266 -0.13 6.33 -6.17
N THR A 267 -1.18 5.98 -5.40
CA THR A 267 -2.07 4.86 -5.71
C THR A 267 -2.98 5.11 -6.91
N HIS A 268 -2.99 6.34 -7.42
CA HIS A 268 -3.77 6.75 -8.59
C HIS A 268 -2.90 6.77 -9.87
N LEU A 269 -1.65 6.34 -9.81
CA LEU A 269 -0.70 6.40 -10.92
C LEU A 269 -0.61 5.06 -11.64
N PHE A 270 -1.12 5.02 -12.87
CA PHE A 270 -1.08 3.88 -13.78
C PHE A 270 -0.29 4.26 -15.04
N ILE A 271 0.95 4.70 -14.81
CA ILE A 271 1.86 5.24 -15.83
C ILE A 271 3.22 4.54 -15.80
N THR A 272 3.94 4.56 -16.91
CA THR A 272 5.34 4.10 -16.96
C THR A 272 6.29 5.27 -16.73
N LEU A 273 7.51 4.98 -16.26
CA LEU A 273 8.57 6.01 -16.19
C LEU A 273 8.93 6.58 -17.57
N GLU A 274 8.77 5.80 -18.64
CA GLU A 274 9.01 6.28 -20.00
C GLU A 274 8.04 7.40 -20.37
N SER A 275 6.72 7.15 -20.24
CA SER A 275 5.71 8.18 -20.52
C SER A 275 5.83 9.38 -19.56
N LEU A 276 6.20 9.14 -18.31
CA LEU A 276 6.44 10.21 -17.35
C LEU A 276 7.64 11.09 -17.74
N ARG A 277 8.75 10.49 -18.20
CA ARG A 277 9.92 11.23 -18.69
C ARG A 277 9.59 12.08 -19.91
N GLN A 278 8.85 11.53 -20.87
CA GLN A 278 8.37 12.28 -22.03
C GLN A 278 7.48 13.46 -21.62
N PHE A 279 6.60 13.26 -20.63
CA PHE A 279 5.77 14.32 -20.07
C PHE A 279 6.60 15.42 -19.40
N TYR A 280 7.66 15.06 -18.66
CA TYR A 280 8.57 16.07 -18.09
C TYR A 280 9.38 16.82 -19.15
N GLN A 281 9.77 16.15 -20.24
CA GLN A 281 10.53 16.78 -21.35
C GLN A 281 9.74 17.90 -22.04
N ILE A 282 8.41 17.81 -22.09
CA ILE A 282 7.55 18.87 -22.63
C ILE A 282 7.18 19.93 -21.58
N GLY A 283 7.81 19.93 -20.40
CA GLY A 283 7.56 20.89 -19.32
C GLY A 283 6.41 20.51 -18.37
N GLY A 284 5.84 19.31 -18.50
CA GLY A 284 4.84 18.79 -17.58
C GLY A 284 5.39 18.58 -16.17
N LYS A 285 4.52 18.66 -15.17
CA LYS A 285 4.85 18.39 -13.76
C LYS A 285 3.83 17.42 -13.19
N LEU A 286 4.26 16.45 -12.39
CA LEU A 286 3.38 15.50 -11.72
C LEU A 286 3.54 15.63 -10.21
N MET A 287 2.44 15.87 -9.50
CA MET A 287 2.42 16.10 -8.07
C MET A 287 1.29 15.30 -7.40
N VAL A 288 1.40 15.12 -6.09
CA VAL A 288 0.39 14.41 -5.28
C VAL A 288 -0.16 15.29 -4.16
N LEU A 289 -1.43 15.16 -3.81
CA LEU A 289 -2.00 15.87 -2.64
C LEU A 289 -1.48 15.32 -1.31
N ALA A 290 -1.29 14.00 -1.26
CA ALA A 290 -0.85 13.27 -0.07
C ALA A 290 0.24 12.26 -0.41
N ARG A 291 1.21 12.14 0.49
CA ARG A 291 2.30 11.16 0.45
C ARG A 291 2.11 10.17 1.59
N ILE A 292 2.38 8.90 1.32
CA ILE A 292 2.49 7.88 2.35
C ILE A 292 3.98 7.53 2.55
N PRO A 293 4.52 7.70 3.76
CA PRO A 293 5.93 7.45 4.02
C PRO A 293 6.27 5.96 3.92
N ILE A 294 7.36 5.64 3.22
CA ILE A 294 7.96 4.31 3.23
C ILE A 294 8.90 4.24 4.44
N LEU A 295 8.48 3.48 5.45
CA LEU A 295 9.21 3.34 6.72
C LEU A 295 10.39 2.38 6.61
N GLY A 296 10.33 1.49 5.64
CA GLY A 296 11.45 0.66 5.25
C GLY A 296 11.09 -0.40 4.24
N ILE A 297 12.12 -1.12 3.81
CA ILE A 297 12.06 -2.08 2.72
C ILE A 297 12.57 -3.42 3.26
N ALA A 298 11.75 -4.45 3.18
CA ALA A 298 12.14 -5.82 3.41
C ALA A 298 12.47 -6.46 2.05
N ILE A 299 13.63 -7.10 1.93
CA ILE A 299 13.95 -7.95 0.80
C ILE A 299 13.62 -9.41 1.13
N ASN A 300 13.25 -10.17 0.12
CA ASN A 300 13.17 -11.63 0.16
C ASN A 300 13.94 -12.19 -1.03
N PRO A 301 15.18 -12.67 -0.84
CA PRO A 301 16.03 -13.13 -1.94
C PRO A 301 15.60 -14.47 -2.53
N THR A 302 14.61 -15.15 -1.93
CA THR A 302 14.17 -16.49 -2.34
C THR A 302 12.83 -16.43 -3.06
N SER A 303 12.75 -17.06 -4.23
CA SER A 303 11.50 -17.26 -4.97
C SER A 303 10.84 -18.60 -4.60
N PRO A 304 9.51 -18.67 -4.52
CA PRO A 304 8.80 -19.93 -4.33
C PRO A 304 8.96 -20.94 -5.48
N ASP A 305 9.51 -20.51 -6.62
CA ASP A 305 9.79 -21.35 -7.80
C ASP A 305 11.21 -21.94 -7.81
N GLY A 306 11.93 -21.86 -6.68
CA GLY A 306 13.22 -22.51 -6.48
C GLY A 306 14.45 -21.72 -6.99
N TYR A 307 14.26 -20.53 -7.54
CA TYR A 307 15.36 -19.61 -7.86
C TYR A 307 15.51 -18.52 -6.79
N GLY A 308 16.64 -17.84 -6.77
CA GLY A 308 16.89 -16.75 -5.83
C GLY A 308 18.08 -15.90 -6.24
N PHE A 309 18.39 -14.92 -5.40
CA PHE A 309 19.54 -14.04 -5.55
C PHE A 309 20.44 -14.14 -4.32
N ASP A 310 21.70 -13.69 -4.45
CA ASP A 310 22.53 -13.47 -3.27
C ASP A 310 21.89 -12.38 -2.38
N ALA A 311 21.65 -12.73 -1.12
CA ALA A 311 20.97 -11.89 -0.15
C ALA A 311 21.72 -10.56 0.11
N ARG A 312 23.04 -10.63 0.23
CA ARG A 312 23.89 -9.46 0.51
C ARG A 312 23.95 -8.53 -0.69
N GLU A 313 24.10 -9.08 -1.89
CA GLU A 313 24.09 -8.34 -3.15
C GLU A 313 22.74 -7.63 -3.36
N MET A 314 21.63 -8.35 -3.18
CA MET A 314 20.29 -7.78 -3.32
C MET A 314 20.06 -6.65 -2.32
N LYS A 315 20.42 -6.85 -1.03
CA LYS A 315 20.29 -5.83 0.02
C LYS A 315 21.09 -4.58 -0.32
N HIS A 316 22.35 -4.75 -0.72
CA HIS A 316 23.24 -3.64 -1.09
C HIS A 316 22.69 -2.84 -2.29
N LYS A 317 22.30 -3.52 -3.37
CA LYS A 317 21.79 -2.86 -4.58
C LYS A 317 20.45 -2.19 -4.37
N VAL A 318 19.53 -2.80 -3.60
CA VAL A 318 18.26 -2.16 -3.22
C VAL A 318 18.53 -0.94 -2.35
N LYS A 319 19.44 -1.03 -1.37
CA LYS A 319 19.79 0.09 -0.48
C LYS A 319 20.36 1.29 -1.25
N ALA A 320 21.19 1.06 -2.26
CA ALA A 320 21.74 2.11 -3.11
C ALA A 320 20.66 2.97 -3.80
N ILE A 321 19.54 2.35 -4.20
CA ILE A 321 18.41 3.05 -4.86
C ILE A 321 17.48 3.70 -3.83
N SER A 322 17.46 3.19 -2.59
CA SER A 322 16.46 3.53 -1.57
C SER A 322 16.80 4.77 -0.75
N GLY A 323 17.97 5.40 -0.98
CA GLY A 323 18.42 6.56 -0.23
C GLY A 323 18.46 6.32 1.28
N SER A 324 17.80 7.19 2.05
CA SER A 324 17.75 7.11 3.52
C SER A 324 16.85 6.01 4.07
N ILE A 325 15.96 5.43 3.24
CA ILE A 325 15.01 4.40 3.67
C ILE A 325 15.78 3.13 4.11
N PRO A 326 15.53 2.59 5.31
CA PRO A 326 16.22 1.38 5.77
C PRO A 326 15.81 0.16 4.94
N VAL A 327 16.77 -0.75 4.72
CA VAL A 327 16.57 -2.00 3.98
C VAL A 327 16.99 -3.17 4.86
N TRP A 328 16.11 -4.15 5.02
CA TRP A 328 16.32 -5.34 5.84
C TRP A 328 16.20 -6.60 4.99
N ASP A 329 16.99 -7.61 5.31
CA ASP A 329 16.73 -8.97 4.92
C ASP A 329 15.91 -9.62 6.03
N TRP A 330 14.60 -9.74 5.82
CA TRP A 330 13.71 -10.12 6.91
C TRP A 330 13.86 -11.58 7.35
N VAL A 331 14.35 -12.45 6.48
CA VAL A 331 14.57 -13.86 6.82
C VAL A 331 15.82 -14.01 7.66
N HIS A 332 16.91 -13.34 7.29
CA HIS A 332 18.20 -13.49 7.97
C HIS A 332 18.43 -12.51 9.12
N ASP A 333 17.86 -11.30 9.08
CA ASP A 333 18.09 -10.26 10.11
C ASP A 333 17.24 -10.49 11.39
N ILE A 334 16.17 -11.30 11.35
CA ILE A 334 15.33 -11.60 12.53
C ILE A 334 15.90 -12.71 13.39
N GLU A 335 16.47 -13.75 12.80
CA GLU A 335 17.09 -14.85 13.55
C GLU A 335 18.19 -14.30 14.47
N GLN A 336 18.93 -13.28 14.02
CA GLN A 336 19.98 -12.63 14.81
C GLN A 336 19.46 -11.73 15.95
N GLU A 337 18.31 -11.06 15.80
CA GLU A 337 17.71 -10.24 16.88
C GLU A 337 17.01 -11.11 17.95
N VAL A 338 16.47 -12.28 17.58
CA VAL A 338 15.83 -13.21 18.55
C VAL A 338 16.87 -13.90 19.43
N ASP A 339 18.07 -14.19 18.91
CA ASP A 339 19.17 -14.76 19.68
C ASP A 339 19.87 -13.74 20.59
N SER A 340 19.81 -12.44 20.28
CA SER A 340 20.36 -11.41 21.18
C SER A 340 19.45 -11.07 22.35
N ASP A 341 18.12 -11.19 22.19
CA ASP A 341 17.14 -10.92 23.26
C ASP A 341 16.95 -12.14 24.20
N SER A 342 17.47 -13.33 23.86
CA SER A 342 17.45 -14.52 24.73
C SER A 342 18.66 -14.62 25.66
N CYS A 343 19.64 -13.73 25.50
CA CYS A 343 20.77 -13.53 26.41
C CYS A 343 20.81 -12.08 26.93
N SER A 344 19.76 -11.65 27.63
CA SER A 344 19.82 -10.46 28.50
C SER A 344 18.80 -10.51 29.62
#